data_AF-A0ABD2J2H3-F1
#
_entry.id   AF-A0ABD2J2H3-F1
#
_cell.length_a   1.000
_cell.length_b   1.000
_cell.length_c   1.000
_cell.angle_alpha   90.00
_cell.angle_beta   90.00
_cell.angle_gamma   90.00
#
_symmetry.space_group_name_H-M   'P 1'
#
loop_
_entity.id
_entity.type
_entity.pdbx_description
1 polymer ?
#
loop_
_entity_poly.entity_id
_entity_poly.type
_entity_poly.pdbx_seq_one_letter_code
_entity_poly.pdbx_strand_id
1 'polypeptide(L)'
;MKEGQKPRQSRHKGRISKKTRIVRELVREVVGFAPYERRVQELLKISKDKKALKFLKKRIGQHTRAKRKRDEMQQVLVAQRKAHK
;
A
#
# COMPACT_ATOMS: atom_id res chain seq x y z
N MET A 1 21.22 32.96 -7.89
CA MET A 1 20.20 31.94 -7.61
C MET A 1 19.31 32.50 -6.51
N LYS A 2 18.03 32.80 -6.77
CA LYS A 2 17.17 33.46 -5.76
C LYS A 2 16.91 32.50 -4.61
N GLU A 3 17.21 32.94 -3.38
CA GLU A 3 16.98 32.20 -2.14
C GLU A 3 15.52 31.73 -2.05
N GLY A 4 15.36 30.45 -1.67
CA GLY A 4 14.12 29.70 -1.84
C GLY A 4 12.97 30.19 -0.97
N GLN A 5 11.90 30.66 -1.60
CA GLN A 5 10.64 30.97 -0.91
C GLN A 5 10.08 29.73 -0.21
N LYS A 6 9.56 29.91 1.01
CA LYS A 6 8.89 28.85 1.77
C LYS A 6 7.76 28.22 0.92
N PRO A 7 7.68 26.88 0.82
CA PRO A 7 6.66 26.23 0.02
C PRO A 7 5.26 26.54 0.57
N ARG A 8 4.32 26.86 -0.33
CA ARG A 8 2.93 27.16 0.03
C ARG A 8 2.29 26.01 0.82
N GLN A 9 1.46 26.35 1.81
CA GLN A 9 0.78 25.38 2.66
C GLN A 9 -0.07 24.38 1.85
N SER A 10 -0.68 24.81 0.74
CA SER A 10 -1.47 23.94 -0.15
C SER A 10 -0.70 22.73 -0.71
N ARG A 11 0.63 22.83 -0.84
CA ARG A 11 1.49 21.72 -1.29
C ARG A 11 1.64 20.59 -0.26
N HIS A 12 1.22 20.82 0.99
CA HIS A 12 1.27 19.82 2.06
C HIS A 12 0.07 18.85 2.02
N LYS A 13 -0.93 19.10 1.18
CA LYS A 13 -2.12 18.24 1.05
C LYS A 13 -1.72 16.82 0.61
N GLY A 14 -2.18 15.82 1.37
CA GLY A 14 -1.90 14.40 1.11
C GLY A 14 -0.75 13.81 1.93
N ARG A 15 0.00 14.63 2.68
CA ARG A 15 1.01 14.13 3.62
C ARG A 15 0.33 13.44 4.81
N ILE A 16 0.86 12.28 5.20
CA ILE A 16 0.35 11.53 6.34
C ILE A 16 0.88 12.16 7.63
N SER A 17 -0.01 12.44 8.58
CA SER A 17 0.33 12.91 9.93
C SER A 17 0.46 11.74 10.91
N LYS A 18 1.15 11.94 12.04
CA LYS A 18 1.31 10.89 13.07
C LYS A 18 -0.04 10.35 13.55
N LYS A 19 -1.00 11.23 13.85
CA LYS A 19 -2.37 10.86 14.28
C LYS A 19 -3.10 10.06 13.20
N THR A 20 -3.04 10.49 11.94
CA THR A 20 -3.74 9.79 10.85
C THR A 20 -3.12 8.43 10.52
N ARG A 21 -1.81 8.24 10.74
CA ARG A 21 -1.17 6.93 10.61
C ARG A 21 -1.73 5.92 11.61
N ILE A 22 -1.75 6.27 12.90
CA ILE A 22 -2.24 5.39 13.98
C ILE A 22 -3.69 4.97 13.72
N VAL A 23 -4.56 5.91 13.34
CA VAL A 23 -5.96 5.62 13.03
C VAL A 23 -6.09 4.66 11.85
N ARG A 24 -5.26 4.81 10.81
CA ARG A 24 -5.29 3.91 9.63
C ARG A 24 -4.80 2.51 9.96
N GLU A 25 -3.79 2.39 10.81
CA GLU A 25 -3.27 1.09 11.29
C GLU A 25 -4.35 0.35 12.09
N LEU A 26 -4.99 1.02 13.05
CA LEU A 26 -6.09 0.45 13.85
C LEU A 26 -7.27 -0.02 12.99
N VAL A 27 -7.72 0.80 12.05
CA VAL A 27 -8.84 0.42 11.16
C VAL A 27 -8.47 -0.78 10.28
N ARG A 28 -7.22 -0.87 9.83
CA ARG A 28 -6.76 -1.99 9.00
C ARG A 28 -6.71 -3.30 9.78
N GLU A 29 -6.40 -3.24 11.07
CA GLU A 29 -6.43 -4.39 11.97
C GLU A 29 -7.87 -4.88 12.20
N VAL A 30 -8.81 -3.97 12.49
CA VAL A 30 -10.21 -4.31 12.79
C VAL A 30 -10.96 -4.81 11.56
N VAL A 31 -10.85 -4.13 10.42
CA VAL A 31 -11.64 -4.43 9.20
C VAL A 31 -10.96 -5.50 8.32
N GLY A 32 -9.63 -5.57 8.38
CA GLY A 32 -8.84 -6.51 7.59
C GLY A 32 -8.70 -6.17 6.10
N PHE A 33 -8.63 -7.20 5.26
CA PHE A 33 -8.35 -7.11 3.83
C PHE A 33 -9.57 -7.40 2.96
N ALA A 34 -9.73 -6.63 1.88
CA ALA A 34 -10.78 -6.85 0.91
C ALA A 34 -10.57 -8.17 0.13
N PRO A 35 -11.62 -8.78 -0.46
CA PRO A 35 -11.51 -10.07 -1.15
C PRO A 35 -10.46 -10.08 -2.29
N TYR A 36 -10.32 -8.97 -3.02
CA TYR A 36 -9.30 -8.87 -4.07
C TYR A 36 -7.88 -8.74 -3.52
N GLU A 37 -7.70 -8.16 -2.32
CA GLU A 37 -6.41 -8.05 -1.65
C GLU A 37 -5.97 -9.43 -1.12
N ARG A 38 -6.90 -10.19 -0.55
CA ARG A 38 -6.67 -11.58 -0.12
C ARG A 38 -6.18 -12.47 -1.26
N ARG A 39 -6.86 -12.41 -2.42
CA ARG A 39 -6.43 -13.15 -3.62
C ARG A 39 -5.03 -12.76 -4.10
N VAL A 40 -4.64 -11.50 -3.94
CA VAL A 40 -3.30 -11.03 -4.30
C VAL A 40 -2.26 -11.60 -3.33
N GLN A 41 -2.56 -11.61 -2.03
CA GLN A 41 -1.68 -12.24 -1.04
C GLN A 41 -1.45 -13.72 -1.33
N GLU A 42 -2.48 -14.47 -1.72
CA GLU A 42 -2.35 -15.87 -2.16
C GLU A 42 -1.41 -16.02 -3.37
N LEU A 43 -1.57 -15.17 -4.39
CA LEU A 43 -0.71 -15.20 -5.57
C LEU A 43 0.76 -14.85 -5.23
N LEU A 44 0.97 -13.90 -4.31
CA LEU A 44 2.29 -13.50 -3.84
C LEU A 44 2.94 -14.56 -2.95
N LYS A 45 2.17 -15.35 -2.19
CA LYS A 45 2.69 -16.50 -1.42
C LYS A 45 3.29 -17.59 -2.31
N ILE A 46 2.73 -17.79 -3.51
CA ILE A 46 3.19 -18.75 -4.52
C ILE A 46 4.23 -18.10 -5.47
N SER A 47 4.73 -16.90 -5.15
CA SER A 47 5.71 -16.16 -5.97
C SER A 47 5.26 -15.88 -7.42
N LYS A 48 3.94 -15.78 -7.67
CA LYS A 48 3.37 -15.48 -9.02
C LYS A 48 3.18 -13.97 -9.25
N ASP A 49 4.25 -13.19 -9.10
CA ASP A 49 4.19 -11.72 -9.07
C ASP A 49 3.62 -11.07 -10.34
N LYS A 50 4.00 -11.57 -11.52
CA LYS A 50 3.49 -11.06 -12.80
C LYS A 50 1.98 -11.27 -12.93
N LYS A 51 1.46 -12.38 -12.41
CA LYS A 51 0.02 -12.69 -12.40
C LYS A 51 -0.71 -11.82 -11.38
N ALA A 52 -0.13 -11.62 -10.19
CA ALA A 52 -0.65 -10.71 -9.18
C ALA A 52 -0.77 -9.27 -9.71
N LEU A 53 0.26 -8.79 -10.42
CA LEU A 53 0.27 -7.44 -11.01
C LEU A 53 -0.77 -7.29 -12.12
N LYS A 54 -0.93 -8.28 -13.02
CA LYS A 54 -1.99 -8.27 -14.04
C LYS A 54 -3.39 -8.27 -13.40
N PHE A 55 -3.59 -9.05 -12.34
CA PHE A 55 -4.86 -9.08 -11.62
C PHE A 55 -5.17 -7.74 -10.94
N LEU A 56 -4.20 -7.15 -10.25
CA LEU A 56 -4.33 -5.81 -9.64
C LEU A 56 -4.59 -4.73 -10.69
N LYS A 57 -3.91 -4.76 -11.83
CA LYS A 57 -4.14 -3.82 -12.93
C LYS A 57 -5.57 -3.93 -13.46
N LYS A 58 -6.13 -5.15 -13.59
CA LYS A 58 -7.54 -5.34 -13.99
C LYS A 58 -8.54 -4.79 -12.96
N ARG A 59 -8.18 -4.74 -11.67
CA ARG A 59 -9.06 -4.24 -10.59
C ARG A 59 -8.93 -2.74 -10.35
N ILE A 60 -7.72 -2.19 -10.38
CA ILE A 60 -7.40 -0.79 -10.04
C ILE A 60 -7.29 0.10 -11.29
N GLY A 61 -7.04 -0.50 -12.46
CA GLY A 61 -6.89 0.16 -13.76
C GLY A 61 -5.44 0.58 -14.06
N GLN A 62 -4.89 1.48 -13.26
CA GLN A 62 -3.58 2.11 -13.53
C GLN A 62 -2.39 1.27 -13.06
N HIS A 63 -1.31 1.23 -13.85
CA HIS A 63 -0.12 0.43 -13.57
C HIS A 63 0.66 0.90 -12.34
N THR A 64 0.80 2.22 -12.16
CA THR A 64 1.50 2.81 -11.02
C THR A 64 0.79 2.49 -9.70
N ARG A 65 -0.55 2.57 -9.69
CA ARG A 65 -1.37 2.20 -8.53
C ARG A 65 -1.30 0.70 -8.24
N ALA A 66 -1.31 -0.14 -9.28
CA ALA A 66 -1.17 -1.59 -9.14
C ALA A 66 0.20 -1.98 -8.55
N LYS A 67 1.30 -1.36 -9.00
CA LYS A 67 2.63 -1.54 -8.41
C LYS A 67 2.65 -1.16 -6.93
N ARG A 68 2.16 0.04 -6.60
CA ARG A 68 2.07 0.51 -5.21
C ARG A 68 1.28 -0.47 -4.33
N LYS A 69 0.18 -1.02 -4.86
CA LYS A 69 -0.65 -1.96 -4.09
C LYS A 69 0.01 -3.32 -3.91
N ARG A 70 0.71 -3.82 -4.93
CA ARG A 70 1.52 -5.03 -4.81
C ARG A 70 2.58 -4.87 -3.72
N ASP A 71 3.28 -3.75 -3.71
CA ASP A 71 4.36 -3.49 -2.75
C ASP A 71 3.82 -3.43 -1.31
N GLU A 72 2.64 -2.81 -1.12
CA GLU A 72 1.92 -2.82 0.17
C GLU A 72 1.60 -4.26 0.61
N MET A 73 1.06 -5.10 -0.28
CA MET A 73 0.73 -6.50 0.05
C MET A 73 1.98 -7.33 0.34
N GLN A 74 3.09 -7.07 -0.35
CA GLN A 74 4.36 -7.74 -0.10
C GLN A 74 4.94 -7.35 1.26
N GLN A 75 4.86 -6.07 1.64
CA GLN A 75 5.26 -5.61 2.98
C GLN A 75 4.44 -6.26 4.09
N VAL A 76 3.12 -6.39 3.90
CA VAL A 76 2.23 -7.11 4.83
C VAL A 76 2.68 -8.56 5.01
N LEU A 77 2.95 -9.28 3.92
CA LEU A 77 3.41 -10.67 4.01
C LEU A 77 4.75 -10.81 4.72
N VAL A 78 5.68 -9.88 4.51
CA VAL A 78 6.96 -9.84 5.24
C VAL A 78 6.74 -9.59 6.72
N ALA A 79 5.87 -8.63 7.08
CA ALA A 79 5.53 -8.35 8.47
C ALA A 79 4.89 -9.56 9.17
N GLN A 80 3.95 -10.25 8.49
CA GLN A 80 3.34 -11.48 8.99
C GLN A 80 4.39 -12.58 9.21
N ARG A 81 5.27 -12.82 8.24
CA ARG A 81 6.36 -13.82 8.39
C ARG A 81 7.29 -13.51 9.56
N LYS A 82 7.56 -12.23 9.82
CA LYS A 82 8.37 -11.80 10.97
C LYS A 82 7.65 -11.97 12.30
N ALA A 83 6.34 -11.74 12.35
CA ALA A 83 5.54 -11.90 13.57
C ALA A 83 5.30 -13.38 13.93
N HIS A 84 5.30 -14.27 12.94
CA HIS A 84 5.18 -15.72 13.14
C HIS A 84 6.51 -16.41 13.50
N LYS A 85 7.62 -15.67 13.53
CA LYS A 85 8.92 -16.15 13.98
C LYS A 85 9.16 -15.66 15.39
#